data_AF-A0A315BEL5-F1
#
_entry.id   AF-A0A315BEL5-F1
#
_cell.length_a   1.000
_cell.length_b   1.000
_cell.length_c   1.000
_cell.angle_alpha   90.00
_cell.angle_beta   90.00
_cell.angle_gamma   90.00
#
_symmetry.space_group_name_H-M   'P 1'
#
loop_
_entity.id
_entity.type
_entity.pdbx_description
1 polymer ?
#
loop_
_entity_poly.entity_id
_entity_poly.type
_entity_poly.pdbx_seq_one_letter_code
_entity_poly.pdbx_strand_id
1 'polypeptide(L)'
;MTDPISSFRRVAQMDSSNRQMSAKGQEGAVEATPEVRVAPLSPQTDEVQLSALAQKAMQEPEFDRAKVEAIKLAIQQGQYHMDSRRIAESFMALEKMINE
;
A
#
# COMPACT_ATOMS: atom_id res chain seq x y z
N MET A 1 18.62 20.92 16.92
CA MET A 1 18.31 19.98 18.01
C MET A 1 16.83 19.65 17.82
N THR A 2 16.54 18.51 17.19
CA THR A 2 15.19 18.16 16.70
C THR A 2 14.68 16.99 17.54
N ASP A 3 13.54 17.16 18.21
CA ASP A 3 12.94 16.12 19.02
C ASP A 3 12.10 15.14 18.17
N PRO A 4 12.20 13.81 18.40
CA PRO A 4 11.45 12.83 17.63
C PRO A 4 10.02 12.64 18.15
N ILE A 5 9.14 12.29 17.21
CA ILE A 5 7.70 12.05 17.33
C ILE A 5 7.41 10.96 18.37
N SER A 6 7.13 11.38 19.62
CA SER A 6 6.73 10.52 20.75
C SER A 6 5.27 10.75 21.18
N SER A 7 4.45 11.34 20.32
CA SER A 7 3.04 11.64 20.62
C SER A 7 2.12 10.43 20.47
N PHE A 8 2.44 9.48 19.59
CA PHE A 8 1.57 8.33 19.32
C PHE A 8 1.52 7.29 20.46
N ARG A 9 2.56 7.19 21.30
CA ARG A 9 2.59 6.19 22.38
C ARG A 9 1.69 6.55 23.56
N ARG A 10 1.35 7.84 23.74
CA ARG A 10 0.56 8.32 24.89
C ARG A 10 -0.91 7.91 24.80
N VAL A 11 -1.48 7.87 23.60
CA VAL A 11 -2.91 7.55 23.41
C VAL A 11 -3.21 6.09 23.73
N ALA A 12 -2.28 5.17 23.40
CA ALA A 12 -2.47 3.74 23.64
C ALA A 12 -2.50 3.34 25.14
N GLN A 13 -1.96 4.16 26.04
CA GLN A 13 -1.92 3.88 27.48
C GLN A 13 -3.15 4.40 28.24
N MET A 14 -3.92 5.35 27.67
CA MET A 14 -5.09 5.91 28.35
C MET A 14 -6.31 4.98 28.29
N ASP A 15 -6.39 4.12 27.27
CA ASP A 15 -7.53 3.22 27.05
C ASP A 15 -7.52 1.99 27.98
N SER A 16 -6.34 1.50 28.36
CA SER A 16 -6.19 0.34 29.25
C SER A 16 -6.64 0.61 30.69
N SER A 17 -6.44 1.84 31.16
CA SER A 17 -6.79 2.23 32.54
C SER A 17 -8.31 2.35 32.75
N ASN A 18 -9.08 2.63 31.70
CA ASN A 18 -10.53 2.76 31.80
C ASN A 18 -11.26 1.39 31.82
N ARG A 19 -10.66 0.35 31.23
CA ARG A 19 -11.22 -1.02 31.23
C ARG A 19 -11.09 -1.74 32.58
N GLN A 20 -10.08 -1.41 33.38
CA GLN A 20 -9.89 -2.05 34.70
C GLN A 20 -10.92 -1.62 35.74
N MET A 21 -11.64 -0.51 35.51
CA MET A 21 -12.65 0.00 36.46
C MET A 21 -14.04 -0.66 36.32
N SER A 22 -14.28 -1.42 35.25
CA SER A 22 -15.60 -2.01 34.95
C SER A 22 -15.71 -3.52 35.23
N ALA A 23 -14.65 -4.16 35.76
CA ALA A 23 -14.59 -5.63 35.88
C ALA A 23 -14.58 -6.15 37.34
N LYS A 24 -15.30 -5.48 38.25
CA LYS A 24 -15.54 -6.00 39.61
C LYS A 24 -17.03 -5.98 39.94
N GLY A 25 -17.77 -6.93 39.38
CA GLY A 25 -19.17 -7.16 39.69
C GLY A 25 -19.55 -8.61 39.40
N GLN A 26 -19.86 -9.33 40.49
CA GLN A 26 -20.57 -10.61 40.59
C GLN A 26 -19.82 -11.92 40.29
N GLU A 27 -19.50 -12.59 41.39
CA GLU A 27 -19.29 -14.03 41.52
C GLU A 27 -20.62 -14.80 41.35
N GLY A 28 -20.56 -16.00 40.77
CA GLY A 28 -21.68 -16.93 40.66
C GLY A 28 -21.32 -18.15 39.82
N ALA A 29 -20.91 -19.23 40.48
CA ALA A 29 -20.55 -20.52 39.90
C ALA A 29 -21.76 -21.25 39.28
N VAL A 30 -21.59 -21.94 38.14
CA VAL A 30 -22.06 -23.32 37.86
C VAL A 30 -21.25 -23.92 36.70
N GLU A 31 -20.91 -25.20 36.86
CA GLU A 31 -20.21 -26.15 35.99
C GLU A 31 -20.76 -26.38 34.56
N ALA A 32 -19.88 -27.03 33.79
CA ALA A 32 -20.11 -27.99 32.71
C ALA A 32 -20.36 -27.45 31.29
N THR A 33 -19.35 -27.72 30.46
CA THR A 33 -19.29 -27.57 29.01
C THR A 33 -20.43 -28.32 28.29
N PRO A 34 -20.86 -27.78 27.14
CA PRO A 34 -20.44 -28.42 25.91
C PRO A 34 -19.73 -27.42 25.01
N GLU A 35 -18.67 -27.88 24.33
CA GLU A 35 -17.96 -27.14 23.29
C GLU A 35 -18.95 -26.64 22.24
N VAL A 36 -19.33 -25.36 22.36
CA VAL A 36 -19.82 -24.61 21.22
C VAL A 36 -18.63 -24.49 20.30
N ARG A 37 -18.62 -25.29 19.23
CA ARG A 37 -17.75 -25.06 18.07
C ARG A 37 -18.04 -23.63 17.61
N VAL A 38 -17.18 -22.71 18.04
CA VAL A 38 -17.10 -21.37 17.50
C VAL A 38 -16.77 -21.59 16.04
N ALA A 39 -17.78 -21.45 15.17
CA ALA A 39 -17.53 -21.35 13.75
C ALA A 39 -16.44 -20.29 13.58
N PRO A 40 -15.35 -20.57 12.83
CA PRO A 40 -14.29 -19.59 12.68
C PRO A 40 -14.96 -18.33 12.13
N LEU A 41 -14.87 -17.24 12.90
CA LEU A 41 -15.18 -15.90 12.42
C LEU A 41 -14.43 -15.77 11.11
N SER A 42 -15.17 -15.74 10.01
CA SER A 42 -14.63 -15.51 8.68
C SER A 42 -13.70 -14.30 8.79
N PRO A 43 -12.44 -14.39 8.30
CA PRO A 43 -11.52 -13.28 8.39
C PRO A 43 -12.24 -12.06 7.83
N GLN A 44 -12.43 -11.02 8.65
CA GLN A 44 -12.87 -9.73 8.12
C GLN A 44 -11.76 -9.30 7.18
N THR A 45 -12.04 -9.46 5.88
CA THR A 45 -11.15 -9.03 4.83
C THR A 45 -11.17 -7.52 4.85
N ASP A 46 -10.08 -6.94 5.32
CA ASP A 46 -9.85 -5.50 5.23
C ASP A 46 -9.70 -5.19 3.73
N GLU A 47 -10.77 -4.68 3.12
CA GLU A 47 -10.83 -4.42 1.68
C GLU A 47 -10.39 -2.99 1.38
N VAL A 48 -9.29 -2.87 0.63
CA VAL A 48 -8.81 -1.57 0.14
C VAL A 48 -9.47 -1.27 -1.20
N GLN A 49 -10.43 -0.35 -1.22
CA GLN A 49 -11.04 0.13 -2.45
C GLN A 49 -10.17 1.22 -3.08
N LEU A 50 -9.51 0.89 -4.19
CA LEU A 50 -8.74 1.85 -4.97
C LEU A 50 -9.67 2.86 -5.65
N SER A 51 -9.31 4.14 -5.62
CA SER A 51 -10.07 5.21 -6.28
C SER A 51 -10.15 4.96 -7.79
N ALA A 52 -11.23 5.41 -8.44
CA ALA A 52 -11.43 5.24 -9.88
C ALA A 52 -10.25 5.81 -10.71
N LEU A 53 -9.56 6.83 -10.20
CA LEU A 53 -8.35 7.39 -10.80
C LEU A 53 -7.15 6.43 -10.73
N ALA A 54 -6.93 5.76 -9.61
CA ALA A 54 -5.87 4.77 -9.46
C ALA A 54 -6.14 3.54 -10.35
N GLN A 55 -7.39 3.09 -10.43
CA GLN A 55 -7.80 2.01 -11.32
C GLN A 55 -7.61 2.37 -12.80
N LYS A 56 -7.83 3.64 -13.17
CA LYS A 56 -7.62 4.14 -14.53
C LYS A 56 -6.13 4.33 -14.86
N ALA A 57 -5.31 4.74 -13.89
CA ALA A 57 -3.86 4.82 -14.04
C ALA A 57 -3.21 3.44 -14.23
N MET A 58 -3.78 2.39 -13.64
CA MET A 58 -3.38 1.00 -13.93
C MET A 58 -3.83 0.50 -15.31
N GLN A 59 -4.75 1.22 -15.97
CA GLN A 59 -5.22 0.96 -17.34
C GLN A 59 -4.47 1.81 -18.40
N GLU A 60 -3.56 2.71 -17.99
CA GLU A 60 -2.56 3.30 -18.88
C GLU A 60 -1.79 2.17 -19.59
N PRO A 61 -1.35 2.37 -20.85
CA PRO A 61 -1.07 1.30 -21.79
C PRO A 61 -0.22 0.20 -21.15
N GLU A 62 -0.80 -1.00 -21.16
CA GLU A 62 -0.20 -2.23 -20.68
C GLU A 62 1.24 -2.32 -21.15
N PHE A 63 2.14 -2.66 -20.22
CA PHE A 63 3.56 -2.78 -20.49
C PHE A 63 3.80 -3.70 -21.70
N ASP A 64 4.08 -3.10 -22.86
CA ASP A 64 4.20 -3.82 -24.13
C ASP A 64 5.51 -4.62 -24.14
N ARG A 65 5.40 -5.86 -23.67
CA ARG A 65 6.52 -6.81 -23.60
C ARG A 65 7.11 -7.07 -24.98
N ALA A 66 6.30 -7.10 -26.05
CA ALA A 66 6.78 -7.34 -27.40
C ALA A 66 7.66 -6.19 -27.89
N LYS A 67 7.24 -4.94 -27.63
CA LYS A 67 8.04 -3.75 -27.92
C LYS A 67 9.35 -3.72 -27.11
N VAL A 68 9.30 -4.11 -25.83
CA VAL A 68 10.49 -4.17 -24.98
C VAL A 68 11.50 -5.19 -25.49
N GLU A 69 11.06 -6.40 -25.84
CA GLU A 69 11.93 -7.43 -26.42
C GLU A 69 12.53 -6.99 -27.76
N ALA A 70 11.74 -6.36 -28.63
CA ALA A 70 12.23 -5.82 -29.91
C ALA A 70 13.32 -4.75 -29.71
N ILE A 71 13.13 -3.84 -28.76
CA ILE A 71 14.13 -2.82 -28.43
C ILE A 71 15.40 -3.46 -27.85
N LYS A 72 15.28 -4.43 -26.94
CA LYS A 72 16.43 -5.16 -26.39
C LYS A 72 17.26 -5.81 -27.49
N LEU A 73 16.60 -6.50 -28.42
CA LEU A 73 17.27 -7.15 -29.55
C LEU A 73 17.96 -6.12 -30.45
N ALA A 74 17.30 -5.01 -30.76
CA ALA A 74 17.90 -3.94 -31.58
C ALA A 74 19.15 -3.34 -30.92
N ILE A 75 19.15 -3.17 -29.59
CA ILE A 75 20.32 -2.71 -28.84
C ILE A 75 21.44 -3.76 -28.88
N GLN A 76 21.13 -5.02 -28.62
CA GLN A 76 22.10 -6.12 -28.65
C GLN A 76 22.77 -6.26 -30.02
N GLN A 77 22.02 -6.07 -31.09
CA GLN A 77 22.50 -6.14 -32.47
C GLN A 77 23.18 -4.84 -32.95
N GLY A 78 23.17 -3.77 -32.14
CA GLY A 78 23.72 -2.47 -32.51
C GLY A 78 22.87 -1.68 -33.52
N GLN A 79 21.64 -2.11 -33.79
CA GLN A 79 20.72 -1.50 -34.77
C GLN A 79 19.79 -0.46 -34.14
N TYR A 80 19.96 -0.17 -32.85
CA TYR A 80 19.21 0.87 -32.18
C TYR A 80 19.80 2.24 -32.50
N HIS A 81 19.05 3.03 -33.27
CA HIS A 81 19.50 4.34 -33.75
C HIS A 81 19.33 5.39 -32.63
N MET A 82 20.40 6.13 -32.35
CA MET A 82 20.39 7.23 -31.38
C MET A 82 20.20 8.55 -32.12
N ASP A 83 19.09 9.24 -31.84
CA ASP A 83 18.76 10.53 -32.46
C ASP A 83 18.91 11.65 -31.42
N SER A 84 20.01 12.39 -31.47
CA SER A 84 20.36 13.38 -30.43
C SER A 84 19.29 14.46 -30.25
N ARG A 85 18.60 14.85 -31.33
CA ARG A 85 17.49 15.82 -31.28
C ARG A 85 16.31 15.29 -30.46
N ARG A 86 15.89 14.05 -30.73
CA ARG A 86 14.79 13.40 -30.00
C ARG A 86 15.11 13.22 -28.52
N ILE A 87 16.37 12.90 -28.21
CA ILE A 87 16.84 12.80 -26.82
C ILE A 87 16.71 14.17 -26.15
N ALA A 88 17.22 15.24 -26.76
CA ALA A 88 17.13 16.59 -26.20
C ALA A 88 15.68 17.04 -25.96
N GLU A 89 14.78 16.82 -26.93
CA GLU A 89 13.36 17.14 -26.79
C GLU A 89 12.70 16.39 -25.62
N SER A 90 13.01 15.11 -25.47
CA SER A 90 12.48 14.29 -24.36
C SER A 90 12.97 14.79 -23.00
N PHE A 91 14.25 15.17 -22.90
CA PHE A 91 14.81 15.73 -21.68
C PHE A 91 14.18 17.09 -21.35
N MET A 92 14.01 17.98 -22.34
CA MET A 92 13.31 19.26 -22.14
C MET A 92 11.88 19.07 -21.65
N ALA A 93 11.16 18.07 -22.17
CA ALA A 93 9.80 17.78 -21.72
C ALA A 93 9.78 17.34 -20.24
N LEU A 94 10.73 16.49 -19.83
CA LEU A 94 10.86 16.04 -18.43
C LEU A 94 11.25 17.20 -17.50
N GLU A 95 12.17 18.06 -17.90
CA GLU A 95 12.55 19.26 -17.13
C GLU A 95 11.37 20.20 -16.91
N LYS A 96 10.51 20.38 -17.92
CA LYS A 96 9.30 21.20 -17.76
C LYS A 96 8.33 20.61 -16.73
N MET A 97 8.19 19.29 -16.67
CA MET A 97 7.31 18.64 -15.69
C MET A 97 7.79 18.77 -14.23
N ILE A 98 9.09 18.96 -14.01
CA ILE A 98 9.68 19.08 -12.67
C ILE A 98 9.67 20.54 -12.17
N ASN A 99 9.75 21.50 -13.09
CA ASN A 99 9.86 22.92 -12.77
C ASN A 99 8.52 23.68 -12.74
N GLU A 100 7.40 23.03 -13.09
CA GLU A 100 6.03 23.50 -12.82
C GLU A 100 5.51 23.00 -11.46
#